data_AF-A0A4S3JXC7-F1
#
_entry.id   AF-A0A4S3JXC7-F1
#
_cell.length_a   1.000
_cell.length_b   1.000
_cell.length_c   1.000
_cell.angle_alpha   90.00
_cell.angle_beta   90.00
_cell.angle_gamma   90.00
#
_symmetry.space_group_name_H-M   'P 1'
#
loop_
_entity.id
_entity.type
_entity.pdbx_description
1 polymer ?
#
loop_
_entity_poly.entity_id
_entity_poly.type
_entity_poly.pdbx_seq_one_letter_code
_entity_poly.pdbx_strand_id
1 'polypeptide(L)'
;MPHRSKITNTTLPISSPSISRSTINETTFSNLTPSDSIDRSELDQTTLLGPLEPDAPQHHKKKYAQSRTVINRSRVVHSTLSNSDARRSNIKNSIVLNSGAKYLSAKDSKLQTVVTRRSDVKNTTVSDSSVARSKVSDSAVEESLVRKSRLDGTGLARSWVKKSQLIDCDVNDCMIIKSDFKGMVLRYGVWKKGRLVGRMGNREVVALGRGGQPLELSEEGIVTKEPEVWMKMEPDSESSDSENDEADAPPPYTEHA
;
A
#
# COMPACT_ATOMS: atom_id res chain seq x y z
N MET A 1 -3.20 37.03 7.09
CA MET A 1 -3.13 35.97 8.13
C MET A 1 -4.16 34.91 7.78
N PRO A 2 -3.80 33.67 7.39
CA PRO A 2 -4.80 32.67 7.06
C PRO A 2 -5.49 32.17 8.35
N HIS A 3 -6.81 32.15 8.35
CA HIS A 3 -7.65 31.69 9.45
C HIS A 3 -7.44 30.18 9.65
N ARG A 4 -6.73 29.77 10.72
CA ARG A 4 -6.66 28.35 11.12
C ARG A 4 -7.85 28.07 12.02
N SER A 5 -8.79 27.27 11.54
CA SER A 5 -9.90 26.82 12.39
C SER A 5 -9.42 25.67 13.27
N LYS A 6 -9.74 25.73 14.57
CA LYS A 6 -9.53 24.63 15.52
C LYS A 6 -10.86 23.91 15.73
N ILE A 7 -10.92 22.64 15.35
CA ILE A 7 -12.07 21.75 15.60
C ILE A 7 -11.67 20.81 16.73
N THR A 8 -12.46 20.73 17.79
CA THR A 8 -12.15 19.87 18.95
C THR A 8 -13.44 19.32 19.55
N ASN A 9 -13.43 18.06 19.97
CA ASN A 9 -14.53 17.41 20.70
C ASN A 9 -15.88 17.49 19.98
N THR A 10 -15.88 17.31 18.67
CA THR A 10 -17.11 17.42 17.86
C THR A 10 -17.40 16.11 17.13
N THR A 11 -18.68 15.75 17.03
CA THR A 11 -19.16 14.79 16.04
C THR A 11 -19.98 15.57 15.03
N LEU A 12 -19.50 15.66 13.79
CA LEU A 12 -20.17 16.43 12.74
C LEU A 12 -21.00 15.47 11.86
N PRO A 13 -22.34 15.59 11.85
CA PRO A 13 -23.21 14.76 11.01
C PRO A 13 -23.36 15.32 9.58
N ILE A 14 -22.71 16.43 9.25
CA ILE A 14 -23.01 17.23 8.06
C ILE A 14 -22.28 16.64 6.85
N SER A 15 -23.04 16.46 5.76
CA SER A 15 -22.53 16.08 4.45
C SER A 15 -21.78 17.25 3.78
N SER A 16 -20.67 16.97 3.11
CA SER A 16 -19.83 17.94 2.37
C SER A 16 -18.88 18.85 3.18
N PRO A 17 -18.22 18.43 4.29
CA PRO A 17 -17.16 19.24 4.89
C PRO A 17 -15.97 19.36 3.94
N SER A 18 -15.74 20.58 3.43
CA SER A 18 -14.45 20.98 2.85
C SER A 18 -13.65 21.67 3.94
N ILE A 19 -12.77 20.90 4.59
CA ILE A 19 -11.91 21.40 5.65
C ILE A 19 -10.54 21.67 5.06
N SER A 20 -10.07 22.91 5.22
CA SER A 20 -8.72 23.25 4.78
C SER A 20 -7.95 24.01 5.84
N ARG A 21 -6.63 23.78 5.89
CA ARG A 21 -5.69 24.55 6.73
C ARG A 21 -6.11 24.62 8.20
N SER A 22 -6.66 23.53 8.71
CA SER A 22 -7.26 23.47 10.05
C SER A 22 -6.50 22.50 10.96
N THR A 23 -6.70 22.67 12.26
CA THR A 23 -6.23 21.71 13.28
C THR A 23 -7.46 21.04 13.88
N ILE A 24 -7.52 19.73 13.74
CA ILE A 24 -8.60 18.87 14.21
C ILE A 24 -7.99 17.99 15.31
N ASN A 25 -8.60 18.02 16.50
CA ASN A 25 -8.19 17.17 17.60
C ASN A 25 -9.40 16.44 18.19
N GLU A 26 -9.24 15.19 18.63
CA GLU A 26 -10.27 14.45 19.39
C GLU A 26 -11.66 14.54 18.75
N THR A 27 -11.74 14.27 17.45
CA THR A 27 -12.94 14.52 16.64
C THR A 27 -13.29 13.27 15.84
N THR A 28 -14.58 13.00 15.70
CA THR A 28 -15.09 11.92 14.85
C THR A 28 -15.93 12.50 13.73
N PHE A 29 -15.56 12.15 12.50
CA PHE A 29 -16.35 12.42 11.31
C PHE A 29 -16.97 11.13 10.83
N SER A 30 -18.29 11.12 10.68
CA SER A 30 -19.05 9.97 10.22
C SER A 30 -19.81 10.29 8.95
N ASN A 31 -20.13 9.25 8.17
CA ASN A 31 -20.86 9.35 6.91
C ASN A 31 -20.18 10.27 5.89
N LEU A 32 -18.84 10.31 5.90
CA LEU A 32 -18.13 11.16 4.99
C LEU A 32 -18.34 10.68 3.56
N THR A 33 -18.72 11.58 2.67
CA THR A 33 -19.02 11.28 1.28
C THR A 33 -17.83 11.61 0.39
N PRO A 34 -17.82 11.17 -0.87
CA PRO A 34 -16.78 11.56 -1.82
C PRO A 34 -16.69 13.06 -2.14
N SER A 35 -17.73 13.84 -1.87
CA SER A 35 -17.67 15.31 -1.97
C SER A 35 -16.90 15.96 -0.83
N ASP A 36 -16.57 15.19 0.22
CA ASP A 36 -15.89 15.69 1.40
C ASP A 36 -14.38 15.68 1.17
N SER A 37 -13.70 16.70 1.68
CA SER A 37 -12.25 16.77 1.57
C SER A 37 -11.60 17.45 2.77
N ILE A 38 -10.43 16.93 3.14
CA ILE A 38 -9.57 17.52 4.16
C ILE A 38 -8.23 17.84 3.50
N ASP A 39 -7.92 19.13 3.33
CA ASP A 39 -6.73 19.59 2.64
C ASP A 39 -5.81 20.40 3.56
N ARG A 40 -4.49 20.13 3.51
CA ARG A 40 -3.48 20.92 4.24
C ARG A 40 -3.78 21.08 5.74
N SER A 41 -4.32 20.05 6.38
CA SER A 41 -4.77 20.11 7.77
C SER A 41 -3.95 19.18 8.67
N GLU A 42 -4.07 19.39 9.97
CA GLU A 42 -3.47 18.56 11.01
C GLU A 42 -4.60 17.84 11.75
N LEU A 43 -4.56 16.50 11.74
CA LEU A 43 -5.51 15.64 12.43
C LEU A 43 -4.75 14.91 13.53
N ASP A 44 -5.17 15.09 14.77
CA ASP A 44 -4.69 14.32 15.92
C ASP A 44 -5.88 13.68 16.62
N GLN A 45 -5.71 12.44 17.08
CA GLN A 45 -6.77 11.67 17.76
C GLN A 45 -8.13 11.72 17.04
N THR A 46 -8.11 11.66 15.70
CA THR A 46 -9.28 11.86 14.86
C THR A 46 -9.73 10.55 14.24
N THR A 47 -11.04 10.33 14.16
CA THR A 47 -11.61 9.17 13.48
C THR A 47 -12.40 9.63 12.26
N LEU A 48 -12.00 9.19 11.06
CA LEU A 48 -12.73 9.41 9.82
C LEU A 48 -13.39 8.11 9.38
N LEU A 49 -14.71 8.13 9.28
CA LEU A 49 -15.51 7.02 8.78
C LEU A 49 -16.21 7.49 7.50
N GLY A 50 -15.75 6.96 6.36
CA GLY A 50 -16.47 7.07 5.09
C GLY A 50 -17.84 6.37 5.16
N PRO A 51 -18.62 6.38 4.06
CA PRO A 51 -19.97 5.85 4.08
C PRO A 51 -19.92 4.35 4.36
N LEU A 52 -20.80 3.86 5.23
CA LEU A 52 -21.10 2.43 5.33
C LEU A 52 -21.82 2.03 4.03
N GLU A 53 -21.26 1.13 3.23
CA GLU A 53 -22.02 0.56 2.11
C GLU A 53 -23.22 -0.21 2.69
N PRO A 54 -24.44 -0.05 2.14
CA PRO A 54 -25.54 -0.95 2.47
C PRO A 54 -25.19 -2.36 1.97
N ASP A 55 -25.48 -3.37 2.79
CA ASP A 55 -25.24 -4.80 2.54
C ASP A 55 -25.78 -5.26 1.16
N ALA A 56 -24.99 -5.09 0.11
CA ALA A 56 -25.30 -5.57 -1.23
C ALA A 56 -24.57 -6.91 -1.48
N PRO A 57 -25.25 -7.94 -2.02
CA PRO A 57 -24.68 -9.27 -2.18
C PRO A 57 -23.46 -9.28 -3.11
N GLN A 58 -22.43 -10.02 -2.68
CA GLN A 58 -21.03 -10.03 -3.13
C GLN A 58 -20.75 -10.54 -4.56
N HIS A 59 -21.67 -10.45 -5.52
CA HIS A 59 -21.53 -11.16 -6.80
C HIS A 59 -21.12 -10.34 -8.04
N HIS A 60 -20.84 -9.04 -7.91
CA HIS A 60 -20.29 -8.26 -9.03
C HIS A 60 -19.11 -7.41 -8.58
N LYS A 61 -17.89 -7.99 -8.66
CA LYS A 61 -16.61 -7.26 -8.60
C LYS A 61 -16.43 -6.38 -9.84
N LYS A 62 -17.30 -5.40 -10.05
CA LYS A 62 -16.95 -4.24 -10.89
C LYS A 62 -16.09 -3.32 -10.02
N LYS A 63 -14.92 -2.97 -10.54
CA LYS A 63 -13.98 -1.99 -9.97
C LYS A 63 -14.66 -0.63 -9.91
N TYR A 64 -15.56 -0.43 -8.95
CA TYR A 64 -15.89 0.90 -8.52
C TYR A 64 -14.66 1.39 -7.79
N ALA A 65 -13.94 2.33 -8.40
CA ALA A 65 -13.23 3.33 -7.62
C ALA A 65 -14.31 3.99 -6.75
N GLN A 66 -14.59 3.37 -5.60
CA GLN A 66 -15.52 3.90 -4.62
C GLN A 66 -15.00 5.30 -4.34
N SER A 67 -15.80 6.29 -4.70
CA SER A 67 -15.45 7.67 -4.49
C SER A 67 -15.38 7.84 -2.96
N ARG A 68 -14.16 8.02 -2.43
CA ARG A 68 -13.85 8.10 -1.01
C ARG A 68 -13.50 9.54 -0.65
N THR A 69 -13.71 9.91 0.60
CA THR A 69 -13.26 11.20 1.13
C THR A 69 -11.77 11.38 0.95
N VAL A 70 -11.35 12.53 0.46
CA VAL A 70 -9.94 12.78 0.14
C VAL A 70 -9.24 13.55 1.25
N ILE A 71 -8.15 13.01 1.76
CA ILE A 71 -7.24 13.64 2.72
C ILE A 71 -5.95 14.00 1.98
N ASN A 72 -5.77 15.28 1.70
CA ASN A 72 -4.69 15.76 0.86
C ASN A 72 -3.71 16.64 1.62
N ARG A 73 -2.41 16.45 1.39
CA ARG A 73 -1.33 17.31 1.94
C ARG A 73 -1.43 17.53 3.45
N SER A 74 -1.91 16.52 4.18
CA SER A 74 -2.26 16.66 5.59
C SER A 74 -1.33 15.83 6.49
N ARG A 75 -1.26 16.21 7.76
CA ARG A 75 -0.58 15.44 8.80
C ARG A 75 -1.64 14.75 9.64
N VAL A 76 -1.51 13.44 9.83
CA VAL A 76 -2.45 12.61 10.57
C VAL A 76 -1.68 11.83 11.63
N VAL A 77 -2.08 11.97 12.89
CA VAL A 77 -1.40 11.35 14.04
C VAL A 77 -2.44 10.74 14.97
N HIS A 78 -2.15 9.59 15.58
CA HIS A 78 -3.03 8.90 16.55
C HIS A 78 -4.48 8.70 16.07
N SER A 79 -4.67 8.53 14.76
CA SER A 79 -5.98 8.64 14.13
C SER A 79 -6.38 7.34 13.44
N THR A 80 -7.67 7.19 13.18
CA THR A 80 -8.22 6.09 12.39
C THR A 80 -8.86 6.65 11.12
N LEU A 81 -8.38 6.19 9.97
CA LEU A 81 -8.89 6.56 8.65
C LEU A 81 -9.53 5.33 8.01
N SER A 82 -10.84 5.36 7.78
CA SER A 82 -11.56 4.26 7.13
C SER A 82 -12.28 4.75 5.88
N ASN A 83 -12.21 3.96 4.80
CA ASN A 83 -12.89 4.26 3.53
C ASN A 83 -12.52 5.67 3.01
N SER A 84 -11.23 6.00 3.04
CA SER A 84 -10.71 7.33 2.65
C SER A 84 -9.56 7.23 1.64
N ASP A 85 -9.25 8.31 0.96
CA ASP A 85 -8.10 8.41 0.05
C ASP A 85 -7.09 9.41 0.60
N ALA A 86 -5.91 8.94 1.02
CA ALA A 86 -4.82 9.78 1.50
C ALA A 86 -3.83 10.09 0.36
N ARG A 87 -3.57 11.38 0.11
CA ARG A 87 -2.65 11.84 -0.94
C ARG A 87 -1.66 12.86 -0.41
N ARG A 88 -0.37 12.66 -0.70
CA ARG A 88 0.71 13.61 -0.30
C ARG A 88 0.72 13.91 1.20
N SER A 89 0.34 12.93 2.01
CA SER A 89 0.10 13.10 3.45
C SER A 89 1.13 12.34 4.29
N ASN A 90 1.28 12.75 5.54
CA ASN A 90 2.09 12.04 6.54
C ASN A 90 1.14 11.42 7.57
N ILE A 91 1.24 10.11 7.76
CA ILE A 91 0.44 9.33 8.70
C ILE A 91 1.39 8.70 9.72
N LYS A 92 1.16 8.97 11.01
CA LYS A 92 1.97 8.42 12.10
C LYS A 92 1.08 7.83 13.21
N ASN A 93 1.49 6.73 13.83
CA ASN A 93 0.78 6.14 14.98
C ASN A 93 -0.72 5.93 14.70
N SER A 94 -1.08 5.54 13.49
CA SER A 94 -2.47 5.59 13.01
C SER A 94 -2.88 4.29 12.34
N ILE A 95 -4.19 4.10 12.18
CA ILE A 95 -4.79 2.96 11.50
C ILE A 95 -5.45 3.46 10.22
N VAL A 96 -5.16 2.81 9.09
CA VAL A 96 -5.75 3.11 7.79
C VAL A 96 -6.38 1.84 7.22
N LEU A 97 -7.68 1.91 6.91
CA LEU A 97 -8.49 0.78 6.50
C LEU A 97 -9.20 1.07 5.17
N ASN A 98 -9.25 0.09 4.26
CA ASN A 98 -10.07 0.14 3.04
C ASN A 98 -9.87 1.42 2.21
N SER A 99 -8.62 1.83 2.05
CA SER A 99 -8.26 3.19 1.63
C SER A 99 -7.29 3.21 0.45
N GLY A 100 -7.32 4.29 -0.33
CA GLY A 100 -6.26 4.61 -1.29
C GLY A 100 -5.15 5.42 -0.64
N ALA A 101 -3.89 5.15 -0.98
CA ALA A 101 -2.74 5.91 -0.51
C ALA A 101 -1.78 6.22 -1.67
N LYS A 102 -1.56 7.51 -1.98
CA LYS A 102 -0.61 7.93 -3.03
C LYS A 102 0.34 9.01 -2.50
N TYR A 103 1.64 8.84 -2.70
CA TYR A 103 2.64 9.76 -2.15
C TYR A 103 2.54 9.92 -0.63
N LEU A 104 2.29 8.81 0.06
CA LEU A 104 2.13 8.78 1.50
C LEU A 104 3.50 8.59 2.17
N SER A 105 3.69 9.20 3.33
CA SER A 105 4.68 8.77 4.32
C SER A 105 3.93 8.17 5.50
N ALA A 106 4.06 6.85 5.71
CA ALA A 106 3.43 6.13 6.82
C ALA A 106 4.50 5.66 7.80
N LYS A 107 4.33 5.95 9.09
CA LYS A 107 5.25 5.52 10.15
C LYS A 107 4.51 4.97 11.37
N ASP A 108 5.02 3.91 11.98
CA ASP A 108 4.50 3.41 13.27
C ASP A 108 2.98 3.11 13.19
N SER A 109 2.50 2.60 12.06
CA SER A 109 1.06 2.57 11.71
C SER A 109 0.58 1.17 11.32
N LYS A 110 -0.73 1.02 11.10
CA LYS A 110 -1.34 -0.18 10.50
C LYS A 110 -2.08 0.21 9.21
N LEU A 111 -1.78 -0.48 8.12
CA LEU A 111 -2.46 -0.36 6.83
C LEU A 111 -3.12 -1.69 6.49
N GLN A 112 -4.45 -1.72 6.36
CA GLN A 112 -5.20 -2.92 6.02
C GLN A 112 -6.16 -2.67 4.85
N THR A 113 -6.12 -3.55 3.85
CA THR A 113 -6.91 -3.38 2.61
C THR A 113 -6.62 -2.03 1.95
N VAL A 114 -5.35 -1.63 1.91
CA VAL A 114 -4.91 -0.33 1.38
C VAL A 114 -4.22 -0.51 0.03
N VAL A 115 -4.57 0.35 -0.93
CA VAL A 115 -3.85 0.45 -2.21
C VAL A 115 -2.84 1.60 -2.12
N THR A 116 -1.58 1.25 -1.86
CA THR A 116 -0.47 2.17 -1.65
C THR A 116 0.41 2.30 -2.89
N ARG A 117 0.65 3.53 -3.37
CA ARG A 117 1.50 3.80 -4.55
C ARG A 117 2.48 4.94 -4.31
N ARG A 118 3.72 4.81 -4.80
CA ARG A 118 4.77 5.86 -4.74
C ARG A 118 4.94 6.42 -3.32
N SER A 119 4.97 5.55 -2.30
CA SER A 119 4.93 5.93 -0.88
C SER A 119 6.15 5.40 -0.11
N ASP A 120 6.41 5.97 1.07
CA ASP A 120 7.39 5.48 2.05
C ASP A 120 6.67 4.95 3.28
N VAL A 121 6.91 3.70 3.65
CA VAL A 121 6.27 2.98 4.74
C VAL A 121 7.35 2.46 5.68
N LYS A 122 7.28 2.85 6.95
CA LYS A 122 8.29 2.48 7.95
C LYS A 122 7.65 2.00 9.26
N ASN A 123 8.22 0.96 9.88
CA ASN A 123 7.75 0.43 11.17
C ASN A 123 6.23 0.22 11.19
N THR A 124 5.69 -0.37 10.12
CA THR A 124 4.25 -0.41 9.86
C THR A 124 3.84 -1.84 9.55
N THR A 125 2.66 -2.24 10.01
CA THR A 125 2.03 -3.50 9.58
C THR A 125 1.16 -3.24 8.36
N VAL A 126 1.37 -4.01 7.30
CA VAL A 126 0.61 -3.93 6.05
C VAL A 126 -0.04 -5.28 5.78
N SER A 127 -1.37 -5.34 5.72
CA SER A 127 -2.10 -6.58 5.46
C SER A 127 -3.16 -6.42 4.37
N ASP A 128 -3.42 -7.48 3.61
CA ASP A 128 -4.47 -7.54 2.58
C ASP A 128 -4.38 -6.40 1.53
N SER A 129 -3.16 -5.91 1.28
CA SER A 129 -2.93 -4.63 0.63
C SER A 129 -2.20 -4.77 -0.71
N SER A 130 -2.23 -3.71 -1.50
CA SER A 130 -1.43 -3.58 -2.72
C SER A 130 -0.42 -2.45 -2.54
N VAL A 131 0.87 -2.76 -2.72
CA VAL A 131 1.98 -1.82 -2.55
C VAL A 131 2.77 -1.74 -3.85
N ALA A 132 2.77 -0.56 -4.49
CA ALA A 132 3.37 -0.37 -5.81
C ALA A 132 4.31 0.83 -5.87
N ARG A 133 5.52 0.63 -6.42
CA ARG A 133 6.50 1.71 -6.62
C ARG A 133 6.87 2.41 -5.31
N SER A 134 6.91 1.68 -4.19
CA SER A 134 7.05 2.23 -2.85
C SER A 134 8.33 1.73 -2.17
N LYS A 135 8.71 2.41 -1.09
CA LYS A 135 9.73 1.94 -0.14
C LYS A 135 9.02 1.43 1.11
N VAL A 136 9.42 0.25 1.58
CA VAL A 136 8.92 -0.36 2.82
C VAL A 136 10.14 -0.73 3.67
N SER A 137 10.17 -0.31 4.93
CA SER A 137 11.31 -0.57 5.82
C SER A 137 10.89 -0.94 7.23
N ASP A 138 11.62 -1.86 7.87
CA ASP A 138 11.42 -2.28 9.26
C ASP A 138 9.95 -2.68 9.54
N SER A 139 9.29 -3.33 8.58
CA SER A 139 7.83 -3.49 8.56
C SER A 139 7.43 -4.97 8.45
N ALA A 140 6.15 -5.25 8.66
CA ALA A 140 5.56 -6.56 8.36
C ALA A 140 4.55 -6.41 7.21
N VAL A 141 4.64 -7.27 6.20
CA VAL A 141 3.78 -7.27 5.02
C VAL A 141 3.20 -8.67 4.84
N GLU A 142 1.88 -8.78 4.94
CA GLU A 142 1.17 -10.06 4.96
C GLU A 142 0.02 -10.07 3.96
N GLU A 143 -0.20 -11.20 3.30
CA GLU A 143 -1.33 -11.41 2.37
C GLU A 143 -1.48 -10.29 1.32
N SER A 144 -0.35 -9.73 0.91
CA SER A 144 -0.30 -8.49 0.13
C SER A 144 0.35 -8.70 -1.23
N LEU A 145 0.04 -7.80 -2.15
CA LEU A 145 0.68 -7.70 -3.44
C LEU A 145 1.71 -6.57 -3.42
N VAL A 146 2.97 -6.87 -3.73
CA VAL A 146 4.07 -5.91 -3.76
C VAL A 146 4.69 -5.86 -5.16
N ARG A 147 4.74 -4.68 -5.77
CA ARG A 147 5.23 -4.49 -7.14
C ARG A 147 6.19 -3.31 -7.27
N LYS A 148 7.27 -3.47 -8.04
CA LYS A 148 8.21 -2.38 -8.37
C LYS A 148 8.72 -1.62 -7.12
N SER A 149 8.84 -2.29 -5.98
CA SER A 149 9.06 -1.66 -4.67
C SER A 149 10.41 -2.07 -4.09
N ARG A 150 10.90 -1.30 -3.11
CA ARG A 150 12.07 -1.67 -2.31
C ARG A 150 11.64 -1.99 -0.90
N LEU A 151 12.03 -3.16 -0.40
CA LEU A 151 11.78 -3.65 0.95
C LEU A 151 13.11 -3.82 1.68
N ASP A 152 13.20 -3.34 2.90
CA ASP A 152 14.44 -3.31 3.70
C ASP A 152 14.13 -3.72 5.15
N GLY A 153 14.75 -4.77 5.68
CA GLY A 153 14.47 -5.25 7.05
C GLY A 153 12.99 -5.63 7.27
N THR A 154 12.30 -6.09 6.22
CA THR A 154 10.84 -6.29 6.23
C THR A 154 10.49 -7.77 6.28
N GLY A 155 9.60 -8.16 7.18
CA GLY A 155 8.99 -9.49 7.20
C GLY A 155 7.88 -9.60 6.16
N LEU A 156 7.93 -10.62 5.31
CA LEU A 156 6.98 -10.89 4.23
C LEU A 156 6.33 -12.25 4.45
N ALA A 157 5.00 -12.30 4.53
CA ALA A 157 4.25 -13.53 4.70
C ALA A 157 3.13 -13.65 3.67
N ARG A 158 2.93 -14.84 3.07
CA ARG A 158 1.77 -15.16 2.20
C ARG A 158 1.51 -14.14 1.09
N SER A 159 2.56 -13.49 0.61
CA SER A 159 2.49 -12.31 -0.26
C SER A 159 3.04 -12.57 -1.66
N TRP A 160 2.61 -11.76 -2.63
CA TRP A 160 3.09 -11.81 -4.01
C TRP A 160 4.03 -10.65 -4.27
N VAL A 161 5.29 -10.91 -4.62
CA VAL A 161 6.31 -9.87 -4.79
C VAL A 161 6.88 -9.89 -6.21
N LYS A 162 6.73 -8.81 -6.96
CA LYS A 162 7.13 -8.73 -8.38
C LYS A 162 8.01 -7.52 -8.67
N LYS A 163 9.06 -7.69 -9.47
CA LYS A 163 9.91 -6.57 -9.94
C LYS A 163 10.45 -5.69 -8.79
N SER A 164 10.71 -6.28 -7.63
CA SER A 164 11.03 -5.53 -6.40
C SER A 164 12.43 -5.86 -5.91
N GLN A 165 12.97 -5.03 -5.01
CA GLN A 165 14.24 -5.29 -4.35
C GLN A 165 13.96 -5.63 -2.88
N LEU A 166 14.47 -6.75 -2.39
CA LEU A 166 14.37 -7.17 -1.00
C LEU A 166 15.75 -7.15 -0.37
N ILE A 167 15.89 -6.48 0.78
CA ILE A 167 17.16 -6.30 1.48
C ILE A 167 16.93 -6.74 2.92
N ASP A 168 17.67 -7.75 3.38
CA ASP A 168 17.57 -8.25 4.76
C ASP A 168 16.13 -8.54 5.21
N CYS A 169 15.32 -9.06 4.29
CA CYS A 169 13.92 -9.42 4.54
C CYS A 169 13.81 -10.86 5.05
N ASP A 170 12.93 -11.08 6.01
CA ASP A 170 12.42 -12.42 6.33
C ASP A 170 11.24 -12.73 5.40
N VAL A 171 11.26 -13.87 4.73
CA VAL A 171 10.29 -14.19 3.67
C VAL A 171 9.72 -15.58 3.89
N ASN A 172 8.42 -15.64 4.16
CA ASN A 172 7.68 -16.88 4.33
C ASN A 172 6.45 -16.93 3.41
N ASP A 173 6.15 -18.10 2.84
CA ASP A 173 4.95 -18.33 2.04
C ASP A 173 4.74 -17.36 0.84
N CYS A 174 5.80 -16.77 0.30
CA CYS A 174 5.69 -15.76 -0.75
C CYS A 174 5.95 -16.29 -2.16
N MET A 175 5.16 -15.81 -3.13
CA MET A 175 5.50 -15.95 -4.55
C MET A 175 6.35 -14.75 -4.98
N ILE A 176 7.61 -14.97 -5.35
CA ILE A 176 8.53 -13.89 -5.74
C ILE A 176 8.97 -14.04 -7.20
N ILE A 177 8.75 -13.00 -8.01
CA ILE A 177 8.96 -13.03 -9.46
C ILE A 177 9.73 -11.80 -9.94
N LYS A 178 10.83 -12.01 -10.70
CA LYS A 178 11.62 -10.92 -11.32
C LYS A 178 12.12 -9.88 -10.29
N SER A 179 12.43 -10.31 -9.08
CA SER A 179 12.87 -9.45 -7.97
C SER A 179 14.32 -9.71 -7.61
N ASP A 180 15.00 -8.70 -7.11
CA ASP A 180 16.39 -8.75 -6.66
C ASP A 180 16.46 -8.90 -5.13
N PHE A 181 17.52 -9.54 -4.66
CA PHE A 181 17.76 -9.78 -3.24
C PHE A 181 19.16 -9.28 -2.87
N LYS A 182 19.29 -8.64 -1.70
CA LYS A 182 20.58 -8.22 -1.13
C LYS A 182 20.74 -8.87 0.24
N GLY A 183 21.87 -9.55 0.45
CA GLY A 183 22.13 -10.36 1.65
C GLY A 183 21.67 -11.82 1.55
N MET A 184 20.89 -12.15 0.50
CA MET A 184 20.48 -13.50 0.10
C MET A 184 20.33 -13.52 -1.43
N VAL A 185 20.31 -14.68 -2.07
CA VAL A 185 20.03 -14.81 -3.51
C VAL A 185 18.97 -15.89 -3.70
N LEU A 186 17.72 -15.51 -4.00
CA LEU A 186 16.68 -16.46 -4.43
C LEU A 186 16.32 -16.16 -5.90
N ARG A 187 16.52 -17.11 -6.81
CA ARG A 187 16.19 -16.93 -8.24
C ARG A 187 15.48 -18.14 -8.79
N TYR A 188 14.52 -17.87 -9.67
CA TYR A 188 13.82 -18.85 -10.48
C TYR A 188 13.02 -19.92 -9.71
N GLY A 189 12.94 -19.83 -8.38
CA GLY A 189 12.11 -20.69 -7.54
C GLY A 189 10.75 -20.06 -7.21
N VAL A 190 9.73 -20.91 -7.10
CA VAL A 190 8.42 -20.60 -6.50
C VAL A 190 8.39 -21.21 -5.12
N TRP A 191 8.07 -20.41 -4.11
CA TRP A 191 8.19 -20.80 -2.70
C TRP A 191 6.84 -20.85 -2.01
N LYS A 192 6.58 -21.93 -1.28
CA LYS A 192 5.37 -22.11 -0.45
C LYS A 192 5.77 -22.85 0.82
N LYS A 193 5.38 -22.33 1.98
CA LYS A 193 5.71 -22.81 3.33
C LYS A 193 7.20 -22.93 3.59
N GLY A 194 7.99 -21.96 3.11
CA GLY A 194 9.46 -22.00 3.19
C GLY A 194 10.11 -23.10 2.33
N ARG A 195 9.34 -23.81 1.49
CA ARG A 195 9.83 -24.86 0.60
C ARG A 195 9.78 -24.41 -0.85
N LEU A 196 10.77 -24.85 -1.63
CA LEU A 196 10.76 -24.71 -3.08
C LEU A 196 9.71 -25.65 -3.66
N VAL A 197 8.67 -25.11 -4.29
CA VAL A 197 7.55 -25.90 -4.85
C VAL A 197 7.44 -25.80 -6.37
N GLY A 198 8.25 -24.96 -7.00
CA GLY A 198 8.23 -24.81 -8.44
C GLY A 198 9.41 -24.04 -8.99
N ARG A 199 9.57 -24.10 -10.32
CA ARG A 199 10.57 -23.33 -11.06
C ARG A 199 9.91 -22.41 -12.07
N MET A 200 10.57 -21.29 -12.33
CA MET A 200 10.21 -20.30 -13.34
C MET A 200 10.92 -20.65 -14.67
N GLY A 201 10.21 -21.33 -15.57
CA GLY A 201 10.78 -21.83 -16.83
C GLY A 201 11.88 -22.86 -16.61
N ASN A 202 12.78 -23.03 -17.59
CA ASN A 202 13.87 -24.03 -17.56
C ASN A 202 15.15 -23.56 -16.85
N ARG A 203 15.06 -22.57 -15.95
CA ARG A 203 16.23 -22.03 -15.25
C ARG A 203 16.45 -22.77 -13.93
N GLU A 204 17.70 -23.06 -13.60
CA GLU A 204 18.08 -23.67 -12.32
C GLU A 204 17.70 -22.75 -11.16
N VAL A 205 17.15 -23.32 -10.08
CA VAL A 205 16.79 -22.53 -8.91
C VAL A 205 18.05 -22.19 -8.13
N VAL A 206 18.24 -20.91 -7.87
CA VAL A 206 19.36 -20.43 -7.06
C VAL A 206 18.82 -20.04 -5.70
N ALA A 207 19.39 -20.57 -4.63
CA ALA A 207 19.08 -20.18 -3.26
C ALA A 207 20.38 -20.08 -2.45
N LEU A 208 20.82 -18.87 -2.13
CA LEU A 208 22.04 -18.61 -1.36
C LEU A 208 21.69 -17.78 -0.12
N GLY A 209 22.25 -18.19 1.02
CA GLY A 209 22.16 -17.48 2.29
C GLY A 209 23.15 -16.32 2.39
N ARG A 210 23.12 -15.64 3.54
CA ARG A 210 24.06 -14.55 3.86
C ARG A 210 25.48 -15.10 4.02
N GLY A 211 26.35 -14.78 3.07
CA GLY A 211 27.72 -15.34 2.97
C GLY A 211 27.95 -16.16 1.69
N GLY A 212 26.91 -16.37 0.88
CA GLY A 212 27.02 -17.11 -0.39
C GLY A 212 26.91 -18.62 -0.25
N GLN A 213 26.71 -19.17 0.96
CA GLN A 213 26.45 -20.59 1.10
C GLN A 213 25.13 -20.99 0.41
N PRO A 214 25.11 -22.10 -0.35
CA PRO A 214 23.89 -22.69 -0.84
C PRO A 214 22.94 -23.01 0.30
N LEU A 215 21.67 -22.63 0.14
CA LEU A 215 20.60 -23.15 0.99
C LEU A 215 20.25 -24.55 0.49
N GLU A 216 20.10 -25.51 1.39
CA GLU A 216 19.63 -26.85 1.00
C GLU A 216 18.21 -26.74 0.41
N LEU A 217 18.06 -27.28 -0.79
CA LEU A 217 16.79 -27.31 -1.51
C LEU A 217 16.32 -28.75 -1.64
N SER A 218 15.14 -29.03 -1.10
CA SER A 218 14.42 -30.26 -1.42
C SER A 218 13.80 -30.12 -2.81
N GLU A 219 14.20 -30.98 -3.76
CA GLU A 219 13.67 -30.97 -5.13
C GLU A 219 12.44 -31.87 -5.35
N GLU A 220 12.00 -32.56 -4.31
CA GLU A 220 10.85 -33.46 -4.39
C GLU A 220 9.55 -32.70 -4.72
N GLY A 221 8.88 -33.12 -5.80
CA GLY A 221 7.57 -32.59 -6.19
C GLY A 221 7.59 -31.18 -6.80
N ILE A 222 8.75 -30.68 -7.23
CA ILE A 222 8.86 -29.38 -7.90
C ILE A 222 8.10 -29.40 -9.23
N VAL A 223 7.18 -28.45 -9.41
CA VAL A 223 6.47 -28.25 -10.68
C VAL A 223 7.15 -27.15 -11.48
N THR A 224 7.65 -27.49 -12.67
CA THR A 224 8.14 -26.51 -13.64
C THR A 224 6.98 -25.98 -14.47
N LYS A 225 6.82 -24.66 -14.54
CA LYS A 225 5.88 -24.03 -15.47
C LYS A 225 6.53 -22.81 -16.11
N GLU A 226 6.02 -22.45 -17.28
CA GLU A 226 6.43 -21.21 -17.94
C GLU A 226 6.13 -20.01 -17.02
N PRO A 227 6.99 -18.96 -17.03
CA PRO A 227 6.78 -17.76 -16.23
C PRO A 227 5.41 -17.14 -16.43
N GLU A 228 4.88 -17.24 -17.66
CA GLU A 228 3.57 -16.74 -18.03
C GLU A 228 2.43 -17.48 -17.34
N VAL A 229 2.58 -18.77 -17.05
CA VAL A 229 1.57 -19.57 -16.34
C VAL A 229 1.54 -19.19 -14.87
N TRP A 230 2.71 -19.01 -14.25
CA TRP A 230 2.81 -18.48 -12.89
C TRP A 230 2.24 -17.05 -12.80
N MET A 231 2.48 -16.22 -13.83
CA MET A 231 1.96 -14.86 -13.93
C MET A 231 0.47 -14.77 -14.31
N LYS A 232 -0.14 -15.81 -14.87
CA LYS A 232 -1.60 -15.86 -15.16
C LYS A 232 -2.43 -16.36 -13.98
N MET A 233 -1.81 -16.96 -12.97
CA MET A 233 -2.46 -17.28 -11.70
C MET A 233 -2.64 -16.05 -10.80
N GLU A 234 -2.32 -14.85 -11.31
CA GLU A 234 -2.45 -13.58 -10.60
C GLU A 234 -3.88 -13.34 -10.08
N PRO A 235 -4.06 -12.76 -8.88
CA PRO A 235 -5.32 -12.13 -8.54
C PRO A 235 -5.54 -10.94 -9.49
N ASP A 236 -6.62 -11.01 -10.29
CA ASP A 236 -7.05 -10.01 -11.28
C ASP A 236 -6.98 -8.58 -10.75
N SER A 237 -5.85 -7.92 -10.98
CA SER A 237 -5.65 -6.51 -10.69
C SER A 237 -4.80 -5.88 -11.77
N GLU A 238 -5.15 -6.14 -13.03
CA GLU A 238 -4.93 -5.18 -14.10
C GLU A 238 -5.79 -3.93 -13.82
N SER A 239 -5.42 -3.12 -12.81
CA SER A 239 -5.77 -1.71 -12.88
C SER A 239 -4.85 -1.13 -13.94
N SER A 240 -5.40 -0.93 -15.13
CA SER A 240 -4.94 0.03 -16.15
C SER A 240 -3.88 0.97 -15.59
N ASP A 241 -2.59 0.70 -15.89
CA ASP A 241 -1.50 1.68 -15.81
C ASP A 241 -1.77 2.71 -16.96
N SER A 242 -2.96 3.32 -17.00
CA SER A 242 -3.23 4.49 -17.85
C SER A 242 -2.54 5.67 -17.17
N GLU A 243 -1.33 5.95 -17.65
CA GLU A 243 -0.44 7.01 -17.21
C GLU A 243 -0.99 8.39 -17.60
N ASN A 244 -2.10 8.83 -16.97
CA ASN A 244 -2.41 10.26 -16.95
C ASN A 244 -1.70 10.90 -15.74
N ASP A 245 -0.39 11.09 -15.90
CA ASP A 245 0.44 11.96 -15.03
C ASP A 245 0.28 13.46 -15.43
N GLU A 246 -0.62 13.79 -16.37
CA GLU A 246 -0.85 15.14 -16.92
C GLU A 246 -1.57 16.11 -15.96
N ALA A 247 -2.26 15.60 -14.93
CA ALA A 247 -2.98 16.42 -13.96
C ALA A 247 -2.09 17.11 -12.89
N ASP A 248 -0.76 16.93 -12.97
CA ASP A 248 0.23 17.50 -12.03
C ASP A 248 1.31 18.34 -12.76
N ALA A 249 1.14 18.64 -14.05
CA ALA A 249 2.02 19.57 -14.75
C ALA A 249 1.88 20.99 -14.14
N PRO A 250 2.98 21.70 -13.87
CA PRO A 250 2.89 23.12 -13.51
C PRO A 250 2.21 23.89 -14.66
N PRO A 251 1.38 24.90 -14.35
CA PRO A 251 0.76 25.71 -15.40
C PRO A 251 1.86 26.33 -16.28
N PRO A 252 1.64 26.44 -17.61
CA PRO A 252 2.62 27.04 -18.50
C PRO A 252 2.89 28.48 -18.07
N TYR A 253 4.16 28.80 -17.82
CA TYR A 253 4.59 30.16 -17.55
C TYR A 253 4.39 30.99 -18.82
N THR A 254 3.51 31.98 -18.79
CA THR A 254 3.51 33.05 -19.77
C THR A 254 4.61 34.03 -19.38
N GLU A 255 5.71 34.07 -20.15
CA GLU A 255 6.66 35.18 -20.07
C GLU A 255 5.95 36.46 -20.51
N HIS A 256 5.74 37.38 -19.57
CA HIS A 256 5.36 38.74 -19.91
C HIS A 256 6.63 39.48 -20.32
N ALA A 257 6.78 39.69 -21.63
CA ALA A 257 7.61 40.74 -22.20
C ALA A 257 6.76 41.99 -22.45
#